data_AF-A0A958V2K9-F1
#
_entry.id   AF-A0A958V2K9-F1
#
_cell.length_a   1.000
_cell.length_b   1.000
_cell.length_c   1.000
_cell.angle_alpha   90.00
_cell.angle_beta   90.00
_cell.angle_gamma   90.00
#
_symmetry.space_group_name_H-M   'P 1'
#
loop_
_entity.id
_entity.type
_entity.pdbx_description
1 polymer ?
#
loop_
_entity_poly.entity_id
_entity_poly.type
_entity_poly.pdbx_seq_one_letter_code
_entity_poly.pdbx_strand_id
1 'polypeptide(L)' 'MKGRHFSYYFLALGLISLGATVLFGFFAALQYVIHDFLKGTLDFSQMRPLHVTSAVSWIVLTATGGIYFY' A
#
# COMPACT_ATOMS: atom_id res chain seq x y z
N MET A 1 -21.70 -14.29 -16.87
CA MET A 1 -20.62 -14.08 -15.87
C MET A 1 -19.99 -12.69 -16.03
N LYS A 2 -20.78 -11.61 -15.81
CA LYS A 2 -20.40 -10.22 -16.12
C LYS A 2 -19.54 -9.54 -15.03
N GLY A 3 -19.31 -10.22 -13.90
CA GLY A 3 -18.57 -9.70 -12.72
C GLY A 3 -17.05 -9.91 -12.74
N ARG A 4 -16.50 -10.77 -13.62
CA ARG A 4 -15.05 -11.07 -13.59
C ARG A 4 -14.16 -9.86 -13.89
N HIS A 5 -14.63 -8.91 -14.69
CA HIS A 5 -13.86 -7.71 -14.99
C HIS A 5 -13.63 -6.84 -13.74
N PHE A 6 -14.59 -6.80 -12.81
CA PHE A 6 -14.46 -6.05 -11.56
C PHE A 6 -13.38 -6.63 -10.64
N SER A 7 -13.27 -7.96 -10.58
CA SER A 7 -12.23 -8.64 -9.78
C SER A 7 -10.81 -8.18 -10.14
N TYR A 8 -10.49 -8.09 -11.43
CA TYR A 8 -9.15 -7.69 -11.87
C TYR A 8 -8.80 -6.25 -11.47
N TYR A 9 -9.76 -5.33 -11.44
CA TYR A 9 -9.52 -3.98 -10.95
C TYR A 9 -9.19 -3.96 -9.46
N PHE A 10 -9.91 -4.73 -8.64
CA PHE A 10 -9.62 -4.85 -7.21
C PHE A 10 -8.24 -5.48 -6.95
N LEU A 11 -7.88 -6.53 -7.71
CA LEU A 11 -6.56 -7.16 -7.60
C LEU A 11 -5.44 -6.22 -8.06
N ALA A 12 -5.62 -5.48 -9.15
CA ALA A 12 -4.65 -4.51 -9.65
C ALA A 12 -4.43 -3.38 -8.64
N LEU A 13 -5.51 -2.78 -8.11
CA LEU A 13 -5.41 -1.75 -7.07
C LEU A 13 -4.77 -2.29 -5.79
N GLY A 14 -5.08 -3.54 -5.42
CA GLY A 14 -4.44 -4.23 -4.30
C GLY A 14 -2.92 -4.33 -4.49
N LEU A 15 -2.46 -4.79 -5.66
CA LEU A 15 -1.03 -4.88 -5.97
C LEU A 15 -0.34 -3.51 -6.01
N ILE A 16 -1.01 -2.47 -6.50
CA ILE A 16 -0.49 -1.09 -6.42
C ILE A 16 -0.32 -0.67 -4.96
N SER A 17 -1.32 -0.96 -4.11
CA SER A 17 -1.27 -0.68 -2.68
C SER A 17 -0.17 -1.47 -1.97
N LEU A 18 0.11 -2.71 -2.41
CA LEU A 18 1.24 -3.51 -1.94
C LEU A 18 2.57 -2.84 -2.28
N GLY A 19 2.72 -2.39 -3.53
CA GLY A 19 3.90 -1.63 -3.95
C GLY A 19 4.09 -0.37 -3.09
N ALA A 20 3.01 0.39 -2.86
CA ALA A 20 3.05 1.59 -2.04
C ALA A 20 3.47 1.31 -0.59
N THR A 21 2.93 0.27 0.06
CA THR A 21 3.33 -0.05 1.44
C THR A 21 4.81 -0.44 1.53
N VAL A 22 5.34 -1.20 0.57
CA VAL A 22 6.77 -1.57 0.55
C VAL A 22 7.64 -0.33 0.38
N LEU A 23 7.28 0.58 -0.53
CA LEU A 23 8.02 1.83 -0.74
C LEU A 23 8.01 2.73 0.50
N PHE A 24 6.85 2.94 1.14
CA PHE A 24 6.77 3.74 2.36
C PHE A 24 7.49 3.09 3.54
N GLY A 25 7.43 1.77 3.66
CA GLY A 25 8.18 1.03 4.68
C GLY A 25 9.69 1.17 4.49
N PHE A 26 10.15 1.11 3.23
CA PHE A 26 11.54 1.35 2.87
C PHE A 26 11.99 2.78 3.21
N PHE A 27 11.20 3.79 2.84
CA PHE A 27 11.53 5.18 3.19
C PHE A 27 11.51 5.44 4.69
N ALA A 28 10.55 4.87 5.43
CA ALA A 28 10.52 4.96 6.88
C ALA A 28 11.75 4.30 7.54
N ALA A 29 12.20 3.16 7.01
CA ALA A 29 13.44 2.51 7.46
C ALA A 29 14.68 3.36 7.12
N LEU A 30 14.73 3.99 5.95
CA LEU A 30 15.80 4.93 5.60
C LEU A 30 15.82 6.15 6.53
N GLN A 31 14.66 6.70 6.93
CA GLN A 31 14.57 7.77 7.92
C GLN A 31 15.07 7.34 9.31
N TYR A 32 14.95 6.05 9.63
CA TYR A 32 15.46 5.51 10.88
C TYR A 32 17.00 5.48 10.91
N VAL A 33 17.63 5.21 9.77
CA VAL A 33 19.10 5.19 9.62
C VAL A 33 19.67 6.59 9.38
N ILE A 34 19.02 7.37 8.51
CA ILE A 34 19.42 8.72 8.10
C ILE A 34 18.33 9.68 8.55
N HIS A 35 18.50 10.25 9.74
CA HIS A 35 17.45 11.05 10.38
C HIS A 35 17.03 12.27 9.56
N ASP A 36 17.92 12.86 8.76
CA ASP A 36 17.60 14.06 7.96
C ASP A 36 16.99 13.76 6.58
N PHE A 37 16.82 12.49 6.24
CA PHE A 37 16.22 12.07 4.98
C PHE A 37 14.72 12.44 4.94
N LEU A 38 14.31 13.23 3.95
CA LEU A 38 12.91 13.65 3.71
C LEU A 38 12.21 14.50 4.80
N LYS A 39 12.86 14.88 5.91
CA LYS A 39 12.25 15.71 6.99
C LYS A 39 11.55 17.00 6.52
N GLY A 40 12.01 17.60 5.41
CA GLY A 40 11.39 18.81 4.85
C GLY A 40 10.08 18.57 4.07
N THR A 41 9.70 17.32 3.81
CA THR A 41 8.56 16.97 2.95
C THR A 41 7.61 15.97 3.59
N LEU A 42 8.13 14.88 4.17
CA LEU A 42 7.35 13.84 4.83
C LEU A 42 8.14 13.29 6.02
N ASP A 43 7.70 13.62 7.23
CA ASP A 43 8.32 13.12 8.45
C ASP A 43 7.95 11.65 8.72
N PHE A 44 8.75 10.99 9.57
CA PHE A 44 8.50 9.61 9.99
C PHE A 44 7.10 9.41 10.61
N SER A 45 6.60 10.43 11.31
CA SER A 45 5.24 10.45 11.88
C SER A 45 4.14 10.34 10.83
N GLN A 46 4.40 10.79 9.59
CA GLN A 46 3.50 10.70 8.45
C GLN A 46 3.81 9.48 7.57
N MET A 47 5.08 9.10 7.44
CA MET A 47 5.51 7.94 6.66
C MET A 47 4.97 6.63 7.25
N ARG A 48 4.95 6.52 8.58
CA ARG A 48 4.46 5.34 9.30
C ARG A 48 2.98 5.05 9.04
N PRO A 49 2.04 6.01 9.19
CA PRO A 49 0.65 5.77 8.84
C PRO A 49 0.47 5.50 7.34
N LEU A 50 1.21 6.14 6.44
CA LEU A 50 1.15 5.83 4.99
C LEU A 50 1.53 4.38 4.67
N HIS A 51 2.56 3.84 5.31
CA HIS A 51 2.95 2.44 5.19
C HIS A 51 1.82 1.50 5.65
N VAL A 52 1.28 1.74 6.85
CA VAL A 52 0.28 0.86 7.46
C VAL A 52 -1.07 0.93 6.73
N THR A 53 -1.54 2.12 6.38
CA THR A 53 -2.82 2.29 5.66
C THR A 53 -2.75 1.63 4.30
N SER A 54 -1.64 1.77 3.57
CA SER A 54 -1.41 1.09 2.29
C SER A 54 -1.36 -0.43 2.43
N ALA A 55 -0.81 -0.96 3.55
CA ALA A 55 -0.84 -2.39 3.83
C ALA A 55 -2.27 -2.90 4.06
N VAL A 56 -3.05 -2.19 4.87
CA VAL A 56 -4.46 -2.53 5.12
C VAL A 56 -5.27 -2.47 3.82
N SER A 57 -5.08 -1.42 3.02
CA SER A 57 -5.73 -1.28 1.71
C SER A 57 -5.38 -2.44 0.76
N TRP A 58 -4.13 -2.91 0.72
CA TRP A 58 -3.75 -4.08 -0.06
C TRP A 58 -4.54 -5.33 0.36
N ILE A 59 -4.62 -5.61 1.66
CA ILE A 59 -5.34 -6.78 2.19
C ILE A 59 -6.82 -6.71 1.81
N VAL A 60 -7.48 -5.58 2.07
CA VAL A 60 -8.92 -5.43 1.79
C VAL A 60 -9.22 -5.51 0.30
N LEU A 61 -8.42 -4.85 -0.54
CA LEU A 61 -8.62 -4.85 -2.00
C LEU A 61 -8.39 -6.23 -2.60
N THR A 62 -7.32 -6.92 -2.20
CA THR A 62 -7.03 -8.27 -2.71
C THR A 62 -8.03 -9.32 -2.21
N ALA A 63 -8.46 -9.25 -0.95
CA ALA A 63 -9.51 -10.11 -0.42
C ALA A 63 -10.84 -9.91 -1.19
N THR A 64 -11.23 -8.65 -1.41
CA THR A 64 -12.43 -8.30 -2.18
C THR A 64 -12.33 -8.78 -3.64
N GLY A 65 -11.18 -8.55 -4.28
CA GLY A 65 -10.90 -9.03 -5.62
C GLY A 65 -10.94 -10.55 -5.74
N GLY A 66 -10.44 -11.27 -4.73
CA GLY A 66 -10.51 -12.72 -4.64
C GLY A 66 -11.97 -13.23 -4.54
N ILE A 67 -12.80 -12.60 -3.72
CA ILE A 67 -14.23 -12.94 -3.62
C ILE A 67 -14.95 -12.72 -4.97
N TYR A 68 -14.66 -11.62 -5.68
CA TYR A 68 -15.28 -11.37 -7.00
C TYR A 68 -14.73 -12.24 -8.14
N PHE A 69 -13.61 -12.92 -7.91
CA PHE A 69 -13.00 -13.78 -8.93
C PHE A 69 -13.71 -15.13 -9.05
N TYR A 70 -14.07 -15.71 -7.90
CA TYR A 70 -14.78 -16.99 -7.78
C TYR A 70 -16.29 -16.80 -7.89
#